data_AF-A0A532E1F1-F1
#
_entry.id   AF-A0A532E1F1-F1
#
_cell.length_a   1.000
_cell.length_b   1.000
_cell.length_c   1.000
_cell.angle_alpha   90.00
_cell.angle_beta   90.00
_cell.angle_gamma   90.00
#
_symmetry.space_group_name_H-M   'P 1'
#
loop_
_entity.id
_entity.type
_entity.pdbx_description
1 polymer ?
#
loop_
_entity_poly.entity_id
_entity_poly.type
_entity_poly.pdbx_seq_one_letter_code
_entity_poly.pdbx_strand_id
1 'polypeptide(L)'
;MRHRGISVGFGVMVWGVLSLGVSGTPATAASVTFQFTGQLTFVESLLETATGISAGNSFIGTYTFDPTTLGSTFDPFVTVYSGAITNATASIGANVVLSPSLPYSSSITIVNRPAPVSGPDYSTSFSSFSVNQQSINGIRLNALNIGLVDPLATAFNNTALPTTPPSLGSFATKSASFYFLNELNGYGGAATGEIHSLTAVPIPAAVLLFGSGLTALIGLGAGSWRRKQIRVA
;
A
#
# COMPACT_ATOMS: atom_id res chain seq x y z
N MET A 1 -12.82 -80.69 -26.66
CA MET A 1 -13.96 -79.82 -26.98
C MET A 1 -13.79 -78.50 -26.24
N ARG A 2 -13.80 -77.40 -27.01
CA ARG A 2 -13.71 -76.02 -26.52
C ARG A 2 -14.99 -75.65 -25.75
N HIS A 3 -14.87 -74.95 -24.63
CA HIS A 3 -15.78 -73.86 -24.30
C HIS A 3 -15.03 -72.78 -23.53
N ARG A 4 -15.05 -71.58 -24.11
CA ARG A 4 -14.60 -70.31 -23.53
C ARG A 4 -15.69 -69.80 -22.58
N GLY A 5 -15.29 -69.26 -21.43
CA GLY A 5 -16.12 -68.45 -20.55
C GLY A 5 -15.34 -67.23 -20.10
N ILE A 6 -15.83 -66.05 -20.50
CA ILE A 6 -15.33 -64.71 -20.18
C ILE A 6 -16.19 -64.16 -19.02
N SER A 7 -15.58 -63.58 -17.99
CA SER A 7 -16.14 -62.47 -17.19
C SER A 7 -15.05 -61.93 -16.24
N VAL A 8 -14.45 -60.77 -16.52
CA VAL A 8 -14.80 -59.41 -16.04
C VAL A 8 -14.44 -59.20 -14.56
N GLY A 9 -13.50 -58.28 -14.32
CA GLY A 9 -12.85 -58.05 -13.04
C GLY A 9 -13.56 -57.07 -12.11
N PHE A 10 -12.95 -56.85 -10.95
CA PHE A 10 -13.16 -55.68 -10.09
C PHE A 10 -11.84 -55.30 -9.43
N GLY A 11 -11.23 -54.22 -9.94
CA GLY A 11 -10.14 -53.53 -9.27
C GLY A 11 -10.68 -52.78 -8.06
N VAL A 12 -10.14 -53.08 -6.88
CA VAL A 12 -10.41 -52.31 -5.67
C VAL A 12 -9.40 -51.16 -5.65
N MET A 13 -9.82 -50.01 -6.19
CA MET A 13 -9.11 -48.74 -6.06
C MET A 13 -9.44 -48.16 -4.68
N VAL A 14 -8.53 -48.30 -3.72
CA VAL A 14 -8.66 -47.68 -2.39
C VAL A 14 -8.39 -46.18 -2.54
N TRP A 15 -9.47 -45.41 -2.75
CA TRP A 15 -9.48 -43.97 -2.57
C TRP A 15 -9.48 -43.65 -1.08
N GLY A 16 -8.27 -43.53 -0.52
CA GLY A 16 -8.05 -43.03 0.83
C GLY A 16 -8.28 -41.52 0.88
N VAL A 17 -9.45 -41.14 1.40
CA VAL A 17 -9.86 -39.79 1.76
C VAL A 17 -8.80 -39.16 2.68
N LEU A 18 -8.01 -38.23 2.13
CA LEU A 18 -7.14 -37.31 2.86
C LEU A 18 -7.83 -35.93 2.89
N SER A 19 -8.97 -35.85 3.57
CA SER A 19 -9.55 -34.59 4.01
C SER A 19 -8.77 -34.07 5.22
N LEU A 20 -7.53 -33.64 4.99
CA LEU A 20 -6.81 -32.81 5.94
C LEU A 20 -7.44 -31.42 5.87
N GLY A 21 -8.19 -31.08 6.92
CA GLY A 21 -8.64 -29.72 7.17
C GLY A 21 -7.42 -28.82 7.22
N VAL A 22 -7.17 -28.12 6.11
CA VAL A 22 -6.26 -26.98 6.09
C VAL A 22 -6.99 -25.92 6.89
N SER A 23 -6.65 -25.79 8.18
CA SER A 23 -6.91 -24.57 8.92
C SER A 23 -6.09 -23.48 8.24
N GLY A 24 -6.63 -22.92 7.16
CA GLY A 24 -6.03 -21.80 6.45
C GLY A 24 -5.91 -20.68 7.47
N THR A 25 -4.67 -20.37 7.86
CA THR A 25 -4.39 -19.05 8.40
C THR A 25 -4.98 -18.05 7.42
N PRO A 26 -5.81 -17.08 7.87
CA PRO A 26 -6.38 -16.12 6.95
C PRO A 26 -5.23 -15.51 6.14
N ALA A 27 -5.35 -15.53 4.82
CA ALA A 27 -4.44 -14.81 3.96
C ALA A 27 -4.58 -13.33 4.35
N THR A 28 -3.65 -12.83 5.16
CA THR A 28 -3.59 -11.42 5.48
C THR A 28 -3.34 -10.70 4.16
N ALA A 29 -4.29 -9.86 3.73
CA ALA A 29 -4.14 -9.09 2.51
C ALA A 29 -2.83 -8.32 2.61
N ALA A 30 -1.97 -8.50 1.61
CA ALA A 30 -0.68 -7.85 1.64
C ALA A 30 -0.86 -6.34 1.50
N SER A 31 -0.04 -5.56 2.21
CA SER A 31 -0.08 -4.10 2.11
C SER A 31 0.14 -3.65 0.66
N VAL A 32 -0.52 -2.56 0.28
CA VAL A 32 -0.43 -1.99 -1.06
C VAL A 32 0.50 -0.79 -1.01
N THR A 33 1.49 -0.75 -1.90
CA THR A 33 2.44 0.36 -2.00
C THR A 33 2.30 1.06 -3.34
N PHE A 34 2.08 2.36 -3.32
CA PHE A 34 2.14 3.22 -4.49
C PHE A 34 3.38 4.10 -4.45
N GLN A 35 4.00 4.28 -5.62
CA GLN A 35 5.09 5.20 -5.85
C GLN A 35 4.60 6.36 -6.71
N PHE A 36 4.94 7.57 -6.31
CA PHE A 36 4.65 8.79 -7.05
C PHE A 36 5.94 9.51 -7.43
N THR A 37 5.93 10.18 -8.59
CA THR A 37 7.01 11.08 -9.02
C THR A 37 6.42 12.33 -9.63
N GLY A 38 7.14 13.44 -9.53
CA GLY A 38 6.67 14.70 -10.06
C GLY A 38 7.70 15.81 -9.99
N GLN A 39 7.25 17.05 -10.14
CA GLN A 39 8.09 18.24 -10.06
C GLN A 39 7.43 19.34 -9.23
N LEU A 40 8.22 20.01 -8.40
CA LEU A 40 7.75 21.16 -7.63
C LEU A 40 7.42 22.32 -8.55
N THR A 41 6.26 22.92 -8.34
CA THR A 41 5.79 24.11 -9.09
C THR A 41 5.82 25.36 -8.22
N PHE A 42 5.77 25.19 -6.89
CA PHE A 42 5.82 26.26 -5.92
C PHE A 42 6.64 25.84 -4.70
N VAL A 43 7.49 26.75 -4.22
CA VAL A 43 8.23 26.60 -2.97
C VAL A 43 8.24 27.94 -2.24
N GLU A 44 7.96 27.92 -0.95
CA GLU A 44 8.06 29.13 -0.14
C GLU A 44 9.51 29.56 0.07
N SER A 45 9.76 30.87 0.04
CA SER A 45 11.12 31.45 0.04
C SER A 45 11.97 31.07 1.25
N LEU A 46 11.34 30.87 2.42
CA LEU A 46 12.04 30.41 3.63
C LEU A 46 12.60 29.00 3.44
N LEU A 47 11.80 28.10 2.88
CA LEU A 47 12.19 26.73 2.62
C LEU A 47 13.29 26.70 1.55
N GLU A 48 13.15 27.50 0.50
CA GLU A 48 14.16 27.63 -0.55
C GLU A 48 15.52 28.11 -0.02
N THR A 49 15.52 29.17 0.78
CA THR A 49 16.76 29.73 1.35
C THR A 49 17.42 28.75 2.33
N ALA A 50 16.62 28.05 3.15
CA ALA A 50 17.14 27.21 4.22
C ALA A 50 17.55 25.80 3.77
N THR A 51 16.92 25.25 2.71
CA THR A 51 17.13 23.86 2.29
C THR A 51 17.66 23.72 0.88
N GLY A 52 17.60 24.77 0.07
CA GLY A 52 17.90 24.73 -1.36
C GLY A 52 16.83 24.03 -2.21
N ILE A 53 15.70 23.64 -1.60
CA ILE A 53 14.52 23.15 -2.35
C ILE A 53 13.96 24.31 -3.16
N SER A 54 13.83 24.15 -4.47
CA SER A 54 13.32 25.18 -5.36
C SER A 54 12.25 24.64 -6.31
N ALA A 55 11.44 25.55 -6.86
CA ALA A 55 10.55 25.21 -7.96
C ALA A 55 11.38 24.63 -9.13
N GLY A 56 10.86 23.58 -9.76
CA GLY A 56 11.56 22.81 -10.78
C GLY A 56 12.34 21.61 -10.24
N ASN A 57 12.55 21.46 -8.93
CA ASN A 57 13.11 20.22 -8.38
C ASN A 57 12.16 19.05 -8.60
N SER A 58 12.70 17.91 -9.04
CA SER A 58 11.96 16.65 -9.10
C SER A 58 11.74 16.08 -7.70
N PHE A 59 10.61 15.42 -7.49
CA PHE A 59 10.36 14.62 -6.29
C PHE A 59 9.96 13.19 -6.64
N ILE A 60 10.24 12.29 -5.71
CA ILE A 60 9.84 10.89 -5.72
C ILE A 60 9.42 10.50 -4.31
N GLY A 61 8.40 9.66 -4.19
CA GLY A 61 8.02 9.13 -2.90
C GLY A 61 7.18 7.89 -3.02
N THR A 62 6.91 7.27 -1.87
CA THR A 62 6.02 6.12 -1.78
C THR A 62 5.06 6.29 -0.62
N TYR A 63 3.90 5.67 -0.71
CA TYR A 63 3.06 5.43 0.45
C TYR A 63 2.53 4.00 0.40
N THR A 64 2.56 3.34 1.55
CA THR A 64 2.09 1.99 1.76
C THR A 64 0.90 2.03 2.70
N PHE A 65 -0.17 1.33 2.38
CA PHE A 65 -1.35 1.27 3.22
C PHE A 65 -1.88 -0.16 3.36
N ASP A 66 -2.62 -0.39 4.44
CA ASP A 66 -3.37 -1.62 4.65
C ASP A 66 -4.73 -1.52 3.94
N PRO A 67 -4.97 -2.31 2.87
CA PRO A 67 -6.23 -2.25 2.13
C PRO A 67 -7.43 -2.79 2.92
N THR A 68 -7.20 -3.43 4.07
CA THR A 68 -8.26 -3.94 4.97
C THR A 68 -8.69 -2.95 6.04
N THR A 69 -8.06 -1.77 6.09
CA THR A 69 -8.44 -0.70 7.01
C THR A 69 -9.92 -0.38 6.87
N LEU A 70 -10.66 -0.41 7.99
CA LEU A 70 -12.07 -0.08 7.99
C LEU A 70 -12.29 1.42 7.81
N GLY A 71 -13.06 1.78 6.80
CA GLY A 71 -13.40 3.17 6.51
C GLY A 71 -14.55 3.69 7.38
N SER A 72 -14.44 4.94 7.81
CA SER A 72 -15.53 5.69 8.41
C SER A 72 -16.29 6.44 7.33
N THR A 73 -17.57 6.12 7.16
CA THR A 73 -18.42 6.74 6.14
C THR A 73 -19.14 7.94 6.75
N PHE A 74 -18.89 9.14 6.23
CA PHE A 74 -19.54 10.37 6.69
C PHE A 74 -20.86 10.61 5.95
N ASP A 75 -20.86 10.33 4.65
CA ASP A 75 -22.01 10.33 3.76
C ASP A 75 -21.81 9.19 2.73
N PRO A 76 -22.82 8.75 1.97
CA PRO A 76 -22.71 7.58 1.09
C PRO A 76 -21.69 7.73 -0.06
N PHE A 77 -21.12 8.91 -0.24
CA PHE A 77 -20.14 9.26 -1.28
C PHE A 77 -18.75 9.53 -0.72
N VAL A 78 -18.57 9.52 0.60
CA VAL A 78 -17.31 9.88 1.27
C VAL A 78 -16.93 8.82 2.30
N THR A 79 -15.75 8.23 2.11
CA THR A 79 -15.16 7.32 3.10
C THR A 79 -13.77 7.78 3.50
N VAL A 80 -13.51 7.82 4.81
CA VAL A 80 -12.22 8.18 5.39
C VAL A 80 -11.61 6.98 6.08
N TYR A 81 -10.40 6.63 5.69
CA TYR A 81 -9.61 5.52 6.20
C TYR A 81 -8.50 6.07 7.10
N SER A 82 -8.85 6.32 8.35
CA SER A 82 -7.91 6.82 9.36
C SER A 82 -6.88 5.75 9.73
N GLY A 83 -5.60 6.11 9.77
CA GLY A 83 -4.50 5.21 10.10
C GLY A 83 -4.17 4.17 9.02
N ALA A 84 -4.73 4.30 7.81
CA ALA A 84 -4.54 3.31 6.75
C ALA A 84 -3.10 3.26 6.23
N ILE A 85 -2.42 4.41 6.17
CA ILE A 85 -1.06 4.50 5.65
C ILE A 85 -0.11 4.05 6.75
N THR A 86 0.61 2.96 6.49
CA THR A 86 1.56 2.31 7.40
C THR A 86 3.01 2.73 7.11
N ASN A 87 3.30 3.25 5.93
CA ASN A 87 4.61 3.82 5.63
C ASN A 87 4.47 4.92 4.56
N ALA A 88 5.24 5.99 4.66
CA ALA A 88 5.27 7.02 3.64
C ALA A 88 6.67 7.62 3.56
N THR A 89 7.18 7.78 2.34
CA THR A 89 8.49 8.33 2.05
C THR A 89 8.40 9.41 0.99
N ALA A 90 9.29 10.40 1.08
CA ALA A 90 9.45 11.42 0.07
C ALA A 90 10.91 11.85 -0.06
N SER A 91 11.31 12.17 -1.28
CA SER A 91 12.61 12.74 -1.59
C SER A 91 12.41 13.86 -2.60
N ILE A 92 13.09 14.98 -2.38
CA ILE A 92 13.03 16.16 -3.24
C ILE A 92 14.46 16.55 -3.61
N GLY A 93 14.72 16.67 -4.91
CA GLY A 93 16.07 16.96 -5.42
C GLY A 93 17.09 15.89 -5.01
N ALA A 94 18.36 16.29 -4.86
CA ALA A 94 19.48 15.40 -4.54
C ALA A 94 19.77 15.26 -3.04
N ASN A 95 19.18 16.12 -2.18
CA ASN A 95 19.72 16.37 -0.84
C ASN A 95 18.75 16.11 0.31
N VAL A 96 17.53 15.62 0.08
CA VAL A 96 16.53 15.58 1.16
C VAL A 96 15.84 14.22 1.23
N VAL A 97 16.28 13.37 2.16
CA VAL A 97 15.58 12.16 2.59
C VAL A 97 14.51 12.57 3.60
N LEU A 98 13.25 12.64 3.18
CA LEU A 98 12.12 12.91 4.07
C LEU A 98 11.40 11.60 4.39
N SER A 99 11.49 11.24 5.67
CA SER A 99 10.86 10.14 6.38
C SER A 99 10.90 8.75 5.72
N PRO A 100 11.79 7.85 6.16
CA PRO A 100 11.58 6.41 6.00
C PRO A 100 10.62 5.84 7.08
N SER A 101 9.96 6.68 7.89
CA SER A 101 9.24 6.22 9.09
C SER A 101 7.73 6.12 8.90
N LEU A 102 7.15 5.26 9.74
CA LEU A 102 5.73 5.23 10.04
C LEU A 102 5.19 6.65 10.30
N PRO A 103 4.10 7.06 9.63
CA PRO A 103 3.43 8.32 9.97
C PRO A 103 2.88 8.23 11.41
N TYR A 104 2.93 9.36 12.13
CA TYR A 104 2.32 9.48 13.46
C TYR A 104 0.79 9.49 13.37
N SER A 105 0.27 10.15 12.34
CA SER A 105 -1.14 10.12 11.98
C SER A 105 -1.26 10.09 10.47
N SER A 106 -2.25 9.37 9.96
CA SER A 106 -2.48 9.27 8.53
C SER A 106 -3.96 9.10 8.22
N SER A 107 -4.34 9.44 6.99
CA SER A 107 -5.65 9.13 6.45
C SER A 107 -5.61 9.02 4.94
N ILE A 108 -6.51 8.20 4.40
CA ILE A 108 -6.89 8.25 3.00
C ILE A 108 -8.38 8.60 2.94
N THR A 109 -8.73 9.63 2.19
CA THR A 109 -10.14 9.98 1.95
C THR A 109 -10.44 9.72 0.48
N ILE A 110 -11.48 8.92 0.22
CA ILE A 110 -11.99 8.69 -1.13
C ILE A 110 -13.39 9.27 -1.22
N VAL A 111 -13.61 10.07 -2.26
CA VAL A 111 -14.91 10.62 -2.61
C VAL A 111 -15.28 10.19 -4.01
N ASN A 112 -16.46 9.59 -4.11
CA ASN A 112 -17.06 9.11 -5.35
C ASN A 112 -18.45 9.72 -5.50
N ARG A 113 -18.64 10.67 -6.43
CA ARG A 113 -19.92 11.36 -6.67
C ARG A 113 -20.47 11.03 -8.06
N PRO A 114 -20.95 9.81 -8.28
CA PRO A 114 -21.45 9.41 -9.59
C PRO A 114 -22.77 10.14 -9.92
N ALA A 115 -23.02 10.37 -11.22
CA ALA A 115 -24.28 10.93 -11.67
C ALA A 115 -25.49 10.13 -11.13
N PRO A 116 -26.57 10.79 -10.68
CA PRO A 116 -26.90 12.21 -10.84
C PRO A 116 -26.35 13.12 -9.71
N VAL A 117 -25.52 12.61 -8.81
CA VAL A 117 -24.96 13.37 -7.69
C VAL A 117 -23.95 14.37 -8.24
N SER A 118 -24.09 15.64 -7.85
CA SER A 118 -23.17 16.70 -8.28
C SER A 118 -21.94 16.78 -7.37
N GLY A 119 -20.77 16.92 -8.00
CA GLY A 119 -19.51 17.23 -7.35
C GLY A 119 -18.36 16.40 -7.91
N PRO A 120 -17.12 16.74 -7.54
CA PRO A 120 -15.94 16.04 -8.03
C PRO A 120 -15.74 14.72 -7.29
N ASP A 121 -15.11 13.79 -7.98
CA ASP A 121 -14.37 12.70 -7.35
C ASP A 121 -13.05 13.26 -6.82
N TYR A 122 -12.63 12.81 -5.65
CA TYR A 122 -11.29 13.10 -5.19
C TYR A 122 -10.72 12.01 -4.30
N SER A 123 -9.40 11.87 -4.34
CA SER A 123 -8.64 11.02 -3.44
C SER A 123 -7.56 11.86 -2.77
N THR A 124 -7.57 11.86 -1.45
CA THR A 124 -6.57 12.57 -0.65
C THR A 124 -5.86 11.57 0.25
N SER A 125 -4.54 11.46 0.12
CA SER A 125 -3.70 10.70 1.05
C SER A 125 -2.90 11.68 1.89
N PHE A 126 -3.08 11.65 3.20
CA PHE A 126 -2.41 12.53 4.15
C PHE A 126 -1.59 11.71 5.14
N SER A 127 -0.37 12.13 5.38
CA SER A 127 0.53 11.55 6.37
C SER A 127 1.20 12.67 7.15
N SER A 128 1.11 12.64 8.47
CA SER A 128 1.92 13.49 9.34
C SER A 128 3.02 12.66 10.00
N PHE A 129 4.18 13.30 10.19
CA PHE A 129 5.39 12.66 10.67
C PHE A 129 5.73 13.16 12.07
N SER A 130 6.39 12.30 12.85
CA SER A 130 6.85 12.64 14.19
C SER A 130 7.93 13.74 14.16
N VAL A 131 8.21 14.36 15.31
CA VAL A 131 9.26 15.36 15.45
C VAL A 131 10.68 14.80 15.31
N ASN A 132 10.84 13.47 15.43
CA ASN A 132 12.13 12.78 15.38
C ASN A 132 12.67 12.56 13.95
N GLN A 133 12.11 13.23 12.94
CA GLN A 133 12.61 13.15 11.58
C GLN A 133 13.95 13.86 11.43
N GLN A 134 14.74 13.44 10.44
CA GLN A 134 15.92 14.19 10.02
C GLN A 134 15.50 15.60 9.59
N SER A 135 16.24 16.60 10.09
CA SER A 135 16.09 17.98 9.69
C SER A 135 17.31 18.47 8.91
N ILE A 136 17.08 19.45 8.04
CA ILE A 136 18.11 20.19 7.32
C ILE A 136 18.02 21.62 7.80
N ASN A 137 19.08 22.12 8.43
CA ASN A 137 19.11 23.45 9.01
C ASN A 137 17.92 23.72 9.95
N GLY A 138 17.54 22.70 10.75
CA GLY A 138 16.41 22.79 11.68
C GLY A 138 15.02 22.71 11.03
N ILE A 139 14.92 22.49 9.72
CA ILE A 139 13.67 22.29 8.99
C ILE A 139 13.47 20.80 8.68
N ARG A 140 12.33 20.24 9.08
CA ARG A 140 11.95 18.84 8.83
C ARG A 140 10.60 18.73 8.14
N LEU A 141 10.38 17.63 7.42
CA LEU A 141 9.05 17.31 6.91
C LEU A 141 8.12 16.98 8.07
N ASN A 142 6.97 17.64 8.09
CA ASN A 142 5.92 17.45 9.07
C ASN A 142 4.72 16.72 8.47
N ALA A 143 4.36 17.04 7.22
CA ALA A 143 3.28 16.33 6.57
C ALA A 143 3.47 16.24 5.06
N LEU A 144 2.96 15.15 4.51
CA LEU A 144 2.80 14.91 3.09
C LEU A 144 1.32 14.81 2.78
N ASN A 145 0.88 15.53 1.75
CA ASN A 145 -0.46 15.42 1.21
C ASN A 145 -0.39 15.14 -0.29
N ILE A 146 -1.09 14.10 -0.73
CA ILE A 146 -1.29 13.78 -2.14
C ILE A 146 -2.77 14.01 -2.44
N GLY A 147 -3.07 14.85 -3.42
CA GLY A 147 -4.42 15.21 -3.81
C GLY A 147 -4.67 14.93 -5.29
N LEU A 148 -5.69 14.13 -5.57
CA LEU A 148 -6.17 13.84 -6.91
C LEU A 148 -7.63 14.31 -7.02
N VAL A 149 -7.97 15.12 -8.02
CA VAL A 149 -9.34 15.64 -8.21
C VAL A 149 -9.79 15.42 -9.64
N ASP A 150 -10.92 14.73 -9.80
CA ASP A 150 -11.61 14.52 -11.07
C ASP A 150 -12.96 15.26 -11.04
N PRO A 151 -13.08 16.41 -11.72
CA PRO A 151 -14.32 17.18 -11.75
C PRO A 151 -15.44 16.50 -12.54
N LEU A 152 -15.15 15.46 -13.33
CA LEU A 152 -16.13 14.73 -14.12
C LEU A 152 -16.73 13.53 -13.37
N ALA A 153 -16.20 13.20 -12.19
CA ALA A 153 -16.65 12.09 -11.35
C ALA A 153 -16.67 10.74 -12.08
N THR A 154 -15.55 10.44 -12.75
CA THR A 154 -15.32 9.22 -13.53
C THR A 154 -14.16 8.38 -12.98
N ALA A 155 -13.41 8.91 -12.03
CA ALA A 155 -12.19 8.31 -11.52
C ALA A 155 -12.47 7.10 -10.61
N PHE A 156 -13.59 7.10 -9.89
CA PHE A 156 -13.93 6.04 -8.96
C PHE A 156 -15.30 5.41 -9.27
N ASN A 157 -15.44 4.13 -8.94
CA ASN A 157 -16.72 3.42 -9.00
C ASN A 157 -17.38 3.30 -7.63
N ASN A 158 -16.60 3.46 -6.57
CA ASN A 158 -17.01 3.37 -5.16
C ASN A 158 -16.00 4.14 -4.30
N THR A 159 -16.24 4.18 -2.99
CA THR A 159 -15.34 4.84 -2.03
C THR A 159 -14.32 3.88 -1.39
N ALA A 160 -14.17 2.66 -1.91
CA ALA A 160 -13.23 1.68 -1.36
C ALA A 160 -11.77 2.11 -1.59
N LEU A 161 -10.86 1.68 -0.71
CA LEU A 161 -9.42 1.86 -0.93
C LEU A 161 -9.01 1.20 -2.27
N PRO A 162 -8.40 1.94 -3.20
CA PRO A 162 -8.01 1.39 -4.49
C PRO A 162 -6.79 0.50 -4.30
N THR A 163 -6.84 -0.77 -4.71
CA THR A 163 -5.69 -1.70 -4.65
C THR A 163 -4.76 -1.56 -5.86
N THR A 164 -5.19 -0.83 -6.89
CA THR A 164 -4.40 -0.44 -8.05
C THR A 164 -4.35 1.08 -8.16
N PRO A 165 -3.23 1.67 -8.60
CA PRO A 165 -3.15 3.11 -8.79
C PRO A 165 -4.25 3.59 -9.74
N PRO A 166 -5.03 4.62 -9.38
CA PRO A 166 -5.98 5.19 -10.31
C PRO A 166 -5.23 5.90 -11.45
N SER A 167 -5.84 5.92 -12.64
CA SER A 167 -5.21 6.54 -13.81
C SER A 167 -5.09 8.06 -13.61
N LEU A 168 -3.86 8.58 -13.68
CA LEU A 168 -3.62 10.03 -13.60
C LEU A 168 -4.33 10.82 -14.70
N GLY A 169 -4.66 10.19 -15.84
CA GLY A 169 -5.39 10.83 -16.94
C GLY A 169 -6.84 11.20 -16.59
N SER A 170 -7.43 10.56 -15.57
CA SER A 170 -8.80 10.86 -15.11
C SER A 170 -8.86 12.11 -14.23
N PHE A 171 -7.74 12.58 -13.68
CA PHE A 171 -7.74 13.68 -12.72
C PHE A 171 -7.27 14.98 -13.37
N ALA A 172 -8.06 16.04 -13.22
CA ALA A 172 -7.67 17.39 -13.63
C ALA A 172 -6.55 17.94 -12.72
N THR A 173 -6.65 17.69 -11.41
CA THR A 173 -5.64 18.10 -10.42
C THR A 173 -4.88 16.89 -9.91
N LYS A 174 -3.55 16.97 -9.91
CA LYS A 174 -2.63 15.92 -9.47
C LYS A 174 -1.52 16.54 -8.63
N SER A 175 -1.78 16.82 -7.36
CA SER A 175 -0.86 17.58 -6.51
C SER A 175 -0.17 16.72 -5.45
N ALA A 176 1.08 17.10 -5.15
CA ALA A 176 1.77 16.69 -3.94
C ALA A 176 2.18 17.95 -3.17
N SER A 177 1.78 18.03 -1.90
CA SER A 177 2.13 19.12 -0.99
C SER A 177 2.97 18.58 0.16
N PHE A 178 4.09 19.24 0.41
CA PHE A 178 5.07 18.93 1.44
C PHE A 178 5.08 20.07 2.44
N TYR A 179 4.70 19.79 3.68
CA TYR A 179 4.63 20.78 4.75
C TYR A 179 5.78 20.59 5.70
N PHE A 180 6.53 21.65 5.95
CA PHE A 180 7.72 21.63 6.77
C PHE A 180 7.53 22.41 8.07
N LEU A 181 8.17 21.94 9.12
CA LEU A 181 8.26 22.65 10.39
C LEU A 181 9.72 22.97 10.68
N ASN A 182 9.94 24.20 11.13
CA ASN A 182 11.19 24.59 11.75
C ASN A 182 11.11 24.26 13.25
N GLU A 183 12.17 23.62 13.76
CA GLU A 183 12.30 23.18 15.15
C GLU A 183 12.23 24.31 16.18
N LEU A 184 12.58 25.53 15.80
CA LEU A 184 12.67 26.67 16.71
C LEU A 184 11.36 27.45 16.86
N ASN A 185 10.60 27.63 15.77
CA ASN A 185 9.42 28.51 15.74
C ASN A 185 8.15 27.82 15.23
N GLY A 186 8.21 26.54 14.86
CA GLY A 186 7.06 25.78 14.40
C GLY A 186 6.55 26.16 13.00
N TYR A 187 7.32 26.90 12.19
CA TYR A 187 6.96 27.19 10.80
C TYR A 187 8.18 27.04 9.88
N GLY A 188 8.17 26.00 9.04
CA GLY A 188 9.25 25.72 8.07
C GLY A 188 8.89 25.99 6.62
N GLY A 189 7.63 26.34 6.35
CA GLY A 189 7.08 26.61 5.03
C GLY A 189 6.54 25.38 4.30
N ALA A 190 6.16 25.58 3.05
CA ALA A 190 5.57 24.54 2.20
C ALA A 190 6.18 24.50 0.80
N ALA A 191 6.15 23.31 0.21
CA ALA A 191 6.42 23.09 -1.21
C ALA A 191 5.26 22.33 -1.83
N THR A 192 4.85 22.71 -3.03
CA THR A 192 3.78 22.05 -3.77
C THR A 192 4.26 21.75 -5.17
N GLY A 193 3.85 20.61 -5.71
CA GLY A 193 4.19 20.20 -7.06
C GLY A 193 3.12 19.36 -7.73
N GLU A 194 3.35 19.07 -9.00
CA GLU A 194 2.49 18.24 -9.83
C GLU A 194 3.03 16.81 -9.91
N ILE A 195 2.14 15.83 -9.77
CA ILE A 195 2.46 14.41 -9.90
C ILE A 195 2.36 14.01 -11.38
N HIS A 196 3.46 13.49 -11.92
CA HIS A 196 3.56 13.03 -13.31
C HIS A 196 3.37 11.51 -13.44
N SER A 197 3.66 10.74 -12.39
CA SER A 197 3.50 9.29 -12.39
C SER A 197 3.00 8.79 -11.04
N LEU A 198 2.11 7.80 -11.07
CA LEU A 198 1.61 7.08 -9.91
C LEU A 198 1.52 5.59 -10.29
N THR A 199 2.32 4.75 -9.64
CA THR A 199 2.49 3.35 -10.03
C THR A 199 2.47 2.43 -8.82
N ALA A 200 2.09 1.17 -9.02
CA ALA A 200 2.15 0.16 -7.98
C ALA A 200 3.59 -0.33 -7.85
N VAL A 201 4.07 -0.47 -6.61
CA VAL A 201 5.35 -1.12 -6.33
C VAL A 201 5.07 -2.60 -6.06
N PRO A 202 5.58 -3.52 -6.91
CA PRO A 202 5.36 -4.94 -6.70
C PRO A 202 5.94 -5.42 -5.36
N ILE A 203 5.20 -6.25 -4.66
CA ILE A 203 5.70 -6.93 -3.47
C ILE A 203 6.83 -7.86 -3.89
N PRO A 204 8.02 -7.79 -3.26
CA PRO A 204 9.12 -8.68 -3.62
C PRO A 204 8.68 -10.14 -3.55
N ALA A 205 8.83 -10.87 -4.66
CA ALA A 205 8.40 -12.28 -4.78
C ALA A 205 8.99 -13.17 -3.68
N ALA A 206 10.15 -12.79 -3.13
CA ALA A 206 10.77 -13.45 -1.98
C ALA A 206 9.83 -13.54 -0.77
N VAL A 207 9.05 -12.49 -0.45
CA VAL A 207 8.11 -12.52 0.69
C VAL A 207 7.03 -13.59 0.48
N LEU A 208 6.54 -13.73 -0.75
CA LEU A 208 5.56 -14.76 -1.12
C LEU A 208 6.19 -16.17 -1.11
N LEU A 209 7.44 -16.29 -1.54
CA LEU A 209 8.16 -17.58 -1.61
C LEU A 209 8.61 -18.06 -0.22
N PHE A 210 8.99 -17.16 0.68
CA PHE A 210 9.30 -17.51 2.07
C PHE A 210 8.04 -17.91 2.84
N GLY A 211 6.91 -17.23 2.63
CA GLY A 211 5.63 -17.62 3.26
C GLY A 211 5.12 -18.98 2.79
N SER A 212 5.16 -19.25 1.48
CA SER A 212 4.76 -20.55 0.91
C SER A 212 5.78 -21.67 1.21
N GLY A 213 7.08 -21.36 1.21
CA GLY A 213 8.13 -22.33 1.54
C GLY A 213 8.09 -22.78 3.00
N LEU A 214 7.84 -21.87 3.93
CA LEU A 214 7.75 -22.21 5.36
C LEU A 214 6.53 -23.09 5.67
N THR A 215 5.37 -22.78 5.07
CA THR A 215 4.15 -23.59 5.23
C THR A 215 4.32 -24.99 4.64
N ALA A 216 4.99 -25.13 3.50
CA ALA A 216 5.34 -26.43 2.95
C ALA A 216 6.28 -27.24 3.87
N LEU A 217 7.26 -26.60 4.51
CA LEU A 217 8.22 -27.27 5.39
C LEU A 217 7.58 -27.76 6.70
N ILE A 218 6.65 -27.00 7.29
CA ILE A 218 5.88 -27.41 8.48
C ILE A 218 5.01 -28.64 8.15
N GLY A 219 4.43 -28.70 6.94
CA GLY A 219 3.68 -29.86 6.47
C GLY A 219 4.54 -31.12 6.23
N LEU A 220 5.82 -30.95 5.90
CA LEU A 220 6.75 -32.05 5.60
C LEU A 220 7.56 -32.54 6.82
N GLY A 221 7.72 -31.72 7.86
CA GLY A 221 8.66 -31.99 8.98
C GLY A 221 8.10 -32.68 10.23
N ALA A 222 6.79 -32.61 10.50
CA ALA A 222 6.24 -33.09 11.78
C ALA A 222 5.89 -34.59 11.85
N GLY A 223 5.92 -35.31 10.71
CA GLY A 223 5.45 -36.70 10.62
C GLY A 223 6.52 -37.80 10.71
N SER A 224 7.80 -37.48 10.57
CA SER A 224 8.85 -38.52 10.37
C SER A 224 9.63 -38.90 11.63
N TRP A 225 9.55 -38.12 12.72
CA TRP A 225 10.36 -38.39 13.93
C TRP A 225 9.76 -39.42 14.89
N ARG A 226 8.52 -39.88 14.67
CA ARG A 226 7.86 -40.88 15.55
C ARG A 226 7.99 -42.35 15.10
N ARG A 227 8.80 -42.66 14.07
CA ARG A 227 9.04 -44.06 13.63
C ARG A 227 10.48 -44.54 13.84
N LYS A 228 11.04 -44.34 15.02
CA LYS A 228 12.26 -45.06 15.46
C LYS A 228 12.19 -45.49 16.91
N GLN A 229 11.09 -46.13 17.30
CA GLN A 229 11.09 -47.08 18.42
C GLN A 229 10.24 -48.30 18.04
N ILE A 230 10.75 -49.09 17.10
CA ILE A 230 10.36 -50.50 16.95
C ILE A 230 11.48 -51.33 17.60
N ARG A 231 11.17 -51.83 18.80
CA ARG A 231 11.32 -53.24 19.23
C ARG A 231 12.66 -53.95 18.99
N VAL A 232 13.48 -54.06 20.04
CA VAL A 232 14.36 -55.20 20.42
C VAL A 232 14.67 -54.97 21.92
N ALA A 233 14.52 -55.86 22.90
CA ALA A 233 14.16 -57.27 23.02
C ALA A 233 13.26 -57.43 24.26
#